data_AF-A1RUI2-F1
#
_entry.id   AF-A1RUI2-F1
#
_cell.length_a   1.000
_cell.length_b   1.000
_cell.length_c   1.000
_cell.angle_alpha   90.00
_cell.angle_beta   90.00
_cell.angle_gamma   90.00
#
_symmetry.space_group_name_H-M   'P 1'
#
loop_
_entity.id
_entity.type
_entity.pdbx_description
1 polymer ?
#
loop_
_entity_poly.entity_id
_entity_poly.type
_entity_poly.pdbx_seq_one_letter_code
_entity_poly.pdbx_strand_id
1 'polypeptide(L)'
;MYKDYFLYTDFLAYMKFCPVCGVELKPRVVYGIEIDQCPKCGGVWLDGGELNKLIAAVKELGDYSEYEDVEVRREKKRRFFEFFDELFD
;
A
#
# COMPACT_ATOMS: atom_id res chain seq x y z
N MET A 1 31.32 4.73 18.40
CA MET A 1 30.59 5.82 19.08
C MET A 1 29.60 6.61 18.20
N TYR A 2 29.60 6.50 16.87
CA TYR A 2 28.51 7.03 16.00
C TYR A 2 27.59 5.94 15.41
N LYS A 3 27.89 4.66 15.63
CA LYS A 3 27.08 3.55 15.11
C LYS A 3 25.78 3.35 15.91
N ASP A 4 25.75 3.74 17.19
CA ASP A 4 24.58 3.58 18.05
C ASP A 4 23.52 4.69 17.83
N TYR A 5 23.94 5.88 17.40
CA TYR A 5 23.03 6.97 17.02
C TYR A 5 22.31 6.68 15.70
N PHE A 6 22.96 6.00 14.75
CA PHE A 6 22.35 5.64 13.47
C PHE A 6 21.22 4.63 13.65
N LEU A 7 21.42 3.64 14.54
CA LEU A 7 20.36 2.71 14.94
C LEU A 7 19.22 3.41 15.68
N TYR A 8 19.50 4.44 16.49
CA TYR A 8 18.47 5.18 17.21
C TYR A 8 17.63 6.07 16.27
N THR A 9 18.24 6.66 15.24
CA THR A 9 17.50 7.39 14.21
C THR A 9 16.65 6.46 13.33
N ASP A 10 17.14 5.25 13.04
CA ASP A 10 16.33 4.22 12.37
C ASP A 10 15.17 3.75 13.28
N PHE A 11 15.41 3.59 14.59
CA PHE A 11 14.37 3.19 15.56
C PHE A 11 13.29 4.26 15.76
N LEU A 12 13.66 5.55 15.79
CA LEU A 12 12.72 6.66 15.92
C LEU A 12 12.00 7.00 14.60
N ALA A 13 12.61 6.73 13.45
CA ALA A 13 11.95 6.85 12.14
C ALA A 13 10.93 5.73 11.88
N TYR A 14 10.99 4.63 12.64
CA TYR A 14 10.14 3.45 12.46
C TYR A 14 8.80 3.50 13.23
N MET A 15 8.60 4.47 14.13
CA MET A 15 7.33 4.62 14.86
C MET A 15 6.42 5.64 14.15
N LYS A 16 5.59 5.15 13.23
CA LYS A 16 4.60 5.97 12.55
C LYS A 16 3.27 5.97 13.31
N PHE A 17 2.69 7.15 13.48
CA PHE A 17 1.38 7.34 14.12
C PHE A 17 0.37 7.84 13.11
N CYS A 18 -0.86 7.35 13.21
CA CYS A 18 -1.97 7.86 12.43
C CYS A 18 -2.26 9.32 12.80
N PRO A 19 -2.12 10.32 11.91
CA PRO A 19 -2.48 11.72 12.18
C PRO A 19 -3.97 11.97 12.45
N VAL A 20 -4.84 11.01 12.12
CA VAL A 20 -6.28 11.11 12.44
C VAL A 20 -6.57 10.58 13.85
N CYS A 21 -5.94 9.47 14.24
CA CYS A 21 -6.27 8.73 15.47
C CYS A 21 -5.25 8.86 16.60
N GLY A 22 -4.02 9.26 16.30
CA GLY A 22 -2.88 9.28 17.22
C GLY A 22 -2.36 7.90 17.64
N VAL A 23 -2.84 6.81 17.04
CA VAL A 23 -2.40 5.43 17.35
C VAL A 23 -1.28 4.99 16.41
N GLU A 24 -0.45 4.07 16.88
CA GLU A 24 0.62 3.46 16.09
C GLU A 24 0.04 2.74 14.87
N LEU A 25 0.63 2.98 13.70
CA LEU A 25 0.32 2.24 12.49
C LEU A 25 0.93 0.83 12.58
N LYS A 26 0.25 -0.15 11.99
CA LYS A 26 0.73 -1.53 11.95
C LYS A 26 1.12 -1.90 10.53
N PRO A 27 2.30 -2.51 10.32
CA PRO A 27 2.70 -2.97 9.00
C PRO A 27 1.80 -4.13 8.59
N ARG A 28 1.42 -4.14 7.32
CA ARG A 28 0.64 -5.20 6.67
C ARG A 28 1.22 -5.40 5.26
N VAL A 29 1.13 -6.63 4.76
CA VAL A 29 1.50 -6.93 3.37
C VAL A 29 0.24 -7.23 2.58
N VAL A 30 0.04 -6.49 1.49
CA VAL A 30 -1.09 -6.63 0.56
C VAL A 30 -0.53 -6.78 -0.85
N TYR A 31 -0.84 -7.89 -1.55
CA TYR A 31 -0.25 -8.22 -2.87
C TYR A 31 1.29 -8.10 -2.93
N GLY A 32 2.00 -8.41 -1.84
CA GLY A 32 3.46 -8.30 -1.75
C GLY A 32 3.99 -6.87 -1.60
N ILE A 33 3.09 -5.89 -1.39
CA ILE A 33 3.42 -4.51 -1.06
C ILE A 33 3.26 -4.33 0.46
N GLU A 34 4.32 -3.87 1.11
CA GLU A 34 4.27 -3.46 2.52
C GLU A 34 3.55 -2.12 2.62
N ILE A 35 2.59 -2.02 3.54
CA ILE A 35 1.77 -0.84 3.81
C ILE A 35 1.64 -0.66 5.32
N ASP A 36 1.42 0.57 5.77
CA ASP A 36 1.14 0.87 7.18
C ASP A 36 -0.36 1.19 7.37
N GLN A 37 -1.08 0.35 8.13
CA GLN A 37 -2.51 0.51 8.36
C GLN A 37 -2.82 0.93 9.80
N CYS A 38 -3.71 1.91 9.96
CA CYS A 38 -4.24 2.29 11.26
C CYS A 38 -5.31 1.27 11.71
N PRO A 39 -5.11 0.54 12.82
CA PRO A 39 -6.08 -0.46 13.28
C PRO A 39 -7.39 0.14 13.82
N LYS A 40 -7.45 1.47 13.98
CA LYS A 40 -8.61 2.18 14.55
C LYS A 40 -9.53 2.78 13.50
N CYS A 41 -8.98 3.38 12.45
CA CYS A 41 -9.78 4.05 11.41
C CYS A 41 -9.63 3.44 10.01
N GLY A 42 -8.78 2.42 9.83
CA GLY A 42 -8.52 1.80 8.52
C GLY A 42 -7.66 2.64 7.58
N GLY A 43 -7.22 3.84 7.99
CA GLY A 43 -6.38 4.70 7.16
C GLY A 43 -5.05 4.03 6.80
N VAL A 44 -4.66 4.13 5.53
CA VAL A 44 -3.44 3.54 4.98
C VAL A 44 -2.38 4.62 4.74
N TRP A 45 -1.14 4.33 5.15
CA TRP A 45 0.05 5.13 4.87
C TRP A 45 0.98 4.37 3.94
N LEU A 46 1.46 5.07 2.93
CA LEU A 46 2.44 4.58 1.96
C LEU A 46 3.66 5.49 2.00
N ASP A 47 4.84 4.90 2.08
CA ASP A 47 6.08 5.61 1.88
C ASP A 47 6.35 5.86 0.38
N GLY A 48 7.25 6.79 0.07
CA GLY A 48 7.54 7.19 -1.31
C GLY A 48 7.98 6.03 -2.23
N GLY A 49 8.55 4.96 -1.68
CA GLY A 49 8.90 3.74 -2.42
C GLY A 49 7.72 2.78 -2.65
N GLU A 50 6.73 2.79 -1.77
CA GLU A 50 5.57 1.88 -1.80
C GLU A 50 4.50 2.37 -2.77
N LEU A 51 4.27 3.69 -2.82
CA LEU A 51 3.35 4.29 -3.79
C LEU A 51 3.68 3.92 -5.24
N ASN A 52 4.98 3.89 -5.59
CA ASN A 52 5.41 3.49 -6.93
C ASN A 52 5.08 2.03 -7.24
N LYS A 53 5.24 1.12 -6.27
CA LYS A 53 4.86 -0.29 -6.42
C LYS A 53 3.36 -0.43 -6.61
N LEU A 54 2.57 0.34 -5.87
CA LEU A 54 1.12 0.37 -5.99
C LEU A 54 0.68 0.84 -7.39
N ILE A 55 1.25 1.96 -7.87
CA ILE A 55 0.95 2.49 -9.20
C ILE A 55 1.31 1.47 -10.29
N ALA A 56 2.45 0.78 -10.16
CA ALA A 56 2.85 -0.26 -11.10
C ALA A 56 1.84 -1.42 -11.12
N ALA A 57 1.45 -1.94 -9.94
CA ALA A 57 0.44 -3.00 -9.84
C ALA A 57 -0.91 -2.59 -10.46
N VAL A 58 -1.33 -1.34 -10.23
CA VAL A 58 -2.57 -0.79 -10.80
C VAL A 58 -2.49 -0.65 -12.32
N LYS A 59 -1.34 -0.24 -12.86
CA LYS A 59 -1.13 -0.14 -14.32
C LYS A 59 -1.21 -1.50 -15.00
N GLU A 60 -0.60 -2.53 -14.42
CA GLU A 60 -0.67 -3.90 -14.95
C GLU A 60 -2.13 -4.43 -14.97
N LEU A 61 -2.94 -4.08 -13.97
CA LEU A 61 -4.36 -4.45 -13.92
C LEU A 61 -5.22 -3.62 -14.88
N GLY A 62 -4.82 -2.38 -15.13
CA GLY A 62 -5.59 -1.38 -15.85
C GLY A 62 -5.17 -1.14 -17.30
N ASP A 63 -4.15 -1.84 -17.82
CA ASP A 63 -3.74 -1.67 -19.21
C ASP A 63 -4.92 -2.03 -20.13
N TYR A 64 -5.48 -1.03 -20.78
CA TYR A 64 -6.75 -1.10 -21.50
C TYR A 64 -6.45 -0.94 -22.98
N SER A 65 -6.33 -2.06 -23.70
CA SER A 65 -6.29 -1.98 -25.16
C SER A 65 -7.72 -1.84 -25.70
N GLU A 66 -7.90 -0.93 -26.67
CA GLU A 66 -9.22 -0.61 -27.26
C GLU A 66 -9.89 -1.81 -27.95
N TYR A 67 -9.11 -2.86 -28.24
CA TYR A 67 -9.53 -4.10 -28.92
C TYR A 67 -9.66 -5.31 -27.96
N GLU A 68 -9.83 -5.09 -26.67
CA GLU A 68 -10.02 -6.20 -25.72
C GLU A 68 -11.42 -6.78 -25.75
N ASP A 69 -11.51 -8.12 -25.73
CA ASP A 69 -12.74 -8.87 -25.56
C ASP A 69 -13.50 -8.43 -24.30
N VAL A 70 -14.83 -8.37 -24.41
CA VAL A 70 -15.72 -7.90 -23.33
C VAL A 70 -15.54 -8.70 -22.03
N GLU A 71 -15.27 -10.01 -22.14
CA GLU A 71 -15.04 -10.89 -21.00
C GLU A 71 -13.69 -10.60 -20.33
N VAL A 72 -12.63 -10.37 -21.10
CA VAL A 72 -11.30 -9.97 -20.61
C VAL A 72 -11.41 -8.65 -19.83
N ARG A 73 -12.12 -7.66 -20.37
CA ARG A 73 -12.37 -6.39 -19.70
C ARG A 73 -13.10 -6.55 -18.36
N ARG A 74 -14.11 -7.43 -18.29
CA ARG A 74 -14.84 -7.70 -17.05
C ARG A 74 -13.93 -8.32 -15.99
N GLU A 75 -13.08 -9.26 -16.40
CA GLU A 75 -12.13 -9.90 -15.50
C GLU A 75 -11.06 -8.93 -14.98
N LYS A 76 -10.48 -8.08 -15.85
CA LYS A 76 -9.56 -7.01 -15.41
C LYS A 76 -10.22 -6.08 -14.39
N LYS A 77 -11.46 -5.65 -14.65
CA LYS A 77 -12.23 -4.82 -13.71
C LYS A 77 -12.48 -5.53 -12.38
N ARG A 78 -12.78 -6.84 -12.41
CA ARG A 78 -12.94 -7.67 -11.21
C ARG A 78 -11.65 -7.72 -10.41
N ARG A 79 -10.53 -8.09 -11.04
CA ARG A 79 -9.21 -8.18 -10.38
C ARG A 79 -8.74 -6.83 -9.83
N PHE A 80 -9.01 -5.74 -10.54
CA PHE A 80 -8.77 -4.39 -10.05
C PHE A 80 -9.59 -4.12 -8.79
N PHE A 81 -10.89 -4.42 -8.80
CA PHE A 81 -11.73 -4.16 -7.63
C PHE A 81 -11.32 -5.02 -6.43
N GLU A 82 -11.05 -6.31 -6.66
CA GLU A 82 -10.52 -7.23 -5.62
C GLU A 82 -9.19 -6.73 -5.04
N PHE A 83 -8.32 -6.18 -5.87
CA PHE A 83 -7.06 -5.58 -5.42
C PHE A 83 -7.30 -4.39 -4.48
N PHE A 84 -8.21 -3.49 -4.86
CA PHE A 84 -8.51 -2.29 -4.08
C PHE A 84 -9.29 -2.58 -2.80
N ASP A 85 -10.21 -3.54 -2.83
CA ASP A 85 -10.94 -4.00 -1.65
C ASP A 85 -9.93 -4.55 -0.62
N GLU A 86 -9.04 -5.46 -1.01
CA GLU A 86 -8.04 -6.02 -0.10
C GLU A 86 -7.09 -4.97 0.47
N LEU A 87 -6.80 -3.91 -0.29
CA LEU A 87 -5.90 -2.83 0.11
C LEU A 87 -6.51 -1.88 1.15
N PHE A 88 -7.83 -1.64 1.08
CA PHE A 88 -8.51 -0.65 1.92
C PHE A 88 -9.49 -1.24 2.95
N ASP A 89 -9.70 -2.56 2.92
CA ASP A 89 -10.31 -3.34 4.02
C ASP A 89 -9.49 -3.23 5.32
#